data_AF-A0A293LGA9-F1
#
_entry.id   AF-A0A293LGA9-F1
#
_cell.length_a   1.000
_cell.length_b   1.000
_cell.length_c   1.000
_cell.angle_alpha   90.00
_cell.angle_beta   90.00
_cell.angle_gamma   90.00
#
_symmetry.space_group_name_H-M   'P 1'
#
loop_
_entity.id
_entity.type
_entity.pdbx_description
1 polymer ?
#
loop_
_entity_poly.entity_id
_entity_poly.type
_entity_poly.pdbx_seq_one_letter_code
_entity_poly.pdbx_strand_id
1 'polypeptide(L)'
;MHDLLEGVVPMLMKLVLQNFISCGVITVEHLNAQISDFKYSMHDRKTKPVVLPRRVLMKAGNYSPGKASKKLCLFLLLLLLTGDDVPWDDREVYLLFRDIVDILLAPVISCSRPVVKKETQRSGTQNYGGYLL
;
A
#
# COMPACT_ATOMS: atom_id res chain seq x y z
N MET A 1 -14.43 -1.92 -9.60
CA MET A 1 -13.41 -1.27 -8.74
C MET A 1 -12.96 0.08 -9.28
N HIS A 2 -13.88 0.88 -9.84
CA HIS A 2 -13.55 2.15 -10.49
C HIS A 2 -13.11 3.20 -9.45
N ASP A 3 -13.89 3.38 -8.39
CA ASP A 3 -13.63 4.41 -7.36
C ASP A 3 -12.29 4.19 -6.64
N LEU A 4 -11.93 2.93 -6.41
CA LEU A 4 -10.64 2.57 -5.84
C LEU A 4 -9.49 2.98 -6.74
N LEU A 5 -9.54 2.63 -8.03
CA LEU A 5 -8.43 2.79 -8.97
C LEU A 5 -8.35 4.18 -9.62
N GLU A 6 -9.43 4.96 -9.55
CA GLU A 6 -9.49 6.32 -10.09
C GLU A 6 -9.50 7.41 -9.00
N GLY A 7 -9.87 7.07 -7.77
CA GLY A 7 -9.85 7.98 -6.62
C GLY A 7 -8.76 7.67 -5.63
N VAL A 8 -8.91 6.57 -4.89
CA VAL A 8 -8.11 6.30 -3.68
C VAL A 8 -6.66 5.92 -4.00
N VAL A 9 -6.44 4.93 -4.88
CA VAL A 9 -5.09 4.50 -5.27
C VAL A 9 -4.27 5.67 -5.84
N PRO A 10 -4.79 6.48 -6.79
CA PRO A 10 -4.07 7.64 -7.29
C PRO A 10 -3.71 8.67 -6.20
N MET A 11 -4.62 8.94 -5.27
CA MET A 11 -4.39 9.86 -4.16
C MET A 11 -3.25 9.37 -3.25
N LEU A 12 -3.31 8.11 -2.83
CA LEU A 12 -2.29 7.54 -1.95
C LEU A 12 -0.93 7.44 -2.66
N MET A 13 -0.90 7.01 -3.92
CA MET A 13 0.32 6.97 -4.72
C MET A 13 0.98 8.35 -4.79
N LYS A 14 0.20 9.42 -4.95
CA LYS A 14 0.73 10.78 -4.93
C LYS A 14 1.45 11.09 -3.62
N LEU A 15 0.79 10.83 -2.49
CA LEU A 15 1.32 11.16 -1.16
C LEU A 15 2.58 10.36 -0.83
N VAL A 16 2.55 9.05 -1.10
CA VAL A 16 3.70 8.15 -0.87
C VAL A 16 4.90 8.57 -1.72
N LEU A 17 4.69 8.82 -3.01
CA LEU A 17 5.76 9.27 -3.90
C LEU A 17 6.30 10.65 -3.51
N GLN A 18 5.42 11.58 -3.12
CA GLN A 18 5.84 12.88 -2.60
C GLN A 18 6.70 12.74 -1.34
N ASN A 19 6.30 11.87 -0.40
CA ASN A 19 7.06 11.60 0.82
C ASN A 19 8.46 11.07 0.50
N PHE A 20 8.55 9.97 -0.27
CA PHE A 20 9.82 9.34 -0.61
C PHE A 20 10.77 10.32 -1.30
N ILE A 21 10.25 11.15 -2.19
CA ILE A 21 11.07 12.12 -2.93
C ILE A 21 11.48 13.30 -2.03
N SER A 22 10.58 13.77 -1.16
CA SER A 22 10.91 14.85 -0.22
C SER A 22 11.94 14.44 0.83
N CYS A 23 11.94 13.17 1.24
CA CYS A 23 12.95 12.60 2.12
C CYS A 23 14.26 12.24 1.38
N GLY A 24 14.33 12.45 0.06
CA GLY A 24 15.53 12.16 -0.75
C GLY A 24 15.80 10.66 -0.96
N VAL A 25 14.81 9.82 -0.67
CA VAL A 25 14.90 8.35 -0.74
C VAL A 25 14.95 7.87 -2.18
N ILE A 26 14.11 8.43 -3.05
CA ILE A 26 14.09 8.16 -4.49
C ILE A 26 13.97 9.46 -5.28
N THR A 27 14.27 9.39 -6.57
CA THR A 27 13.98 10.48 -7.52
C THR A 27 12.97 10.03 -8.57
N VAL A 28 12.32 10.98 -9.25
CA VAL A 28 11.41 10.68 -10.38
C VAL A 28 12.16 9.97 -11.50
N GLU A 29 13.38 10.40 -11.76
CA GLU A 29 14.24 9.88 -12.81
C GLU A 29 14.61 8.43 -12.51
N HIS A 30 15.04 8.15 -11.26
CA HIS A 30 15.33 6.79 -10.80
C HIS A 30 14.10 5.88 -10.97
N LEU A 31 12.95 6.29 -10.45
CA LEU A 31 11.73 5.49 -10.56
C LEU A 31 11.30 5.28 -12.02
N ASN A 32 11.45 6.28 -12.89
CA ASN A 32 11.14 6.15 -14.31
C ASN A 32 12.12 5.22 -15.04
N ALA A 33 13.40 5.19 -14.64
CA ALA A 33 14.36 4.22 -15.13
C ALA A 33 13.93 2.80 -14.71
N GLN A 34 13.62 2.59 -13.44
CA GLN A 34 13.13 1.30 -12.93
C GLN A 34 11.86 0.83 -13.66
N ILE A 35 10.87 1.73 -13.86
CA ILE A 35 9.66 1.42 -14.63
C ILE A 35 10.00 1.02 -16.08
N SER A 36 11.01 1.64 -16.68
CA SER A 36 11.40 1.39 -18.07
C SER A 36 12.11 0.05 -18.22
N ASP A 37 13.05 -0.22 -17.32
CA ASP A 37 13.99 -1.35 -17.36
C ASP A 37 13.43 -2.64 -16.76
N PHE A 38 12.38 -2.54 -15.93
CA PHE A 38 11.74 -3.71 -15.33
C PHE A 38 11.20 -4.67 -16.41
N LYS A 39 11.48 -5.96 -16.22
CA LYS A 39 11.10 -7.03 -17.15
C LYS A 39 9.66 -7.48 -16.88
N TYR A 40 8.69 -6.80 -17.49
CA TYR A 40 7.27 -7.17 -17.39
C TYR A 40 6.98 -8.49 -18.11
N SER A 41 6.11 -9.31 -17.51
CA SER A 41 5.62 -10.54 -18.13
C SER A 41 4.83 -10.25 -19.42
N MET A 42 4.61 -11.25 -20.27
CA MET A 42 3.76 -11.09 -21.46
C MET A 42 2.36 -10.59 -21.12
N HIS A 43 1.82 -11.01 -19.98
CA HIS A 43 0.49 -10.63 -19.53
C HIS A 43 0.42 -9.16 -19.09
N ASP A 44 1.53 -8.62 -18.57
CA ASP A 44 1.59 -7.24 -18.05
C ASP A 44 2.00 -6.21 -19.10
N ARG A 45 2.34 -6.61 -20.33
CA ARG A 45 2.76 -5.68 -21.39
C ARG A 45 1.72 -4.59 -21.68
N LYS A 46 0.43 -4.92 -21.62
CA LYS A 46 -0.67 -3.96 -21.88
C LYS A 46 -0.90 -3.03 -20.69
N THR A 47 -0.62 -3.51 -19.48
CA THR A 47 -0.84 -2.82 -18.21
C THR A 47 0.43 -2.15 -17.65
N LYS A 48 1.56 -2.25 -18.36
CA LYS A 48 2.83 -1.60 -17.99
C LYS A 48 2.59 -0.15 -17.50
N PRO A 49 3.15 0.24 -16.35
CA PRO A 49 3.06 1.59 -15.82
C PRO A 49 3.50 2.64 -16.84
N VAL A 50 2.92 3.83 -16.74
CA VAL A 50 3.38 4.98 -17.52
C VAL A 50 4.49 5.66 -16.74
N VAL A 51 5.52 6.13 -17.45
CA VAL A 51 6.52 7.01 -16.86
C VAL A 51 5.86 8.24 -16.24
N LEU A 52 6.32 8.60 -15.05
CA LEU A 52 5.77 9.68 -14.26
C LEU A 52 6.33 11.01 -14.76
N PRO A 53 5.47 11.97 -15.16
CA PRO A 53 5.96 13.30 -15.48
C PRO A 53 6.34 14.02 -14.18
N ARG A 54 7.38 14.86 -14.18
CA ARG A 54 7.81 15.61 -12.98
C ARG A 54 6.67 16.38 -12.30
N ARG A 55 5.73 16.91 -13.09
CA ARG A 55 4.54 17.63 -12.60
C ARG A 55 3.59 16.79 -11.74
N VAL A 56 3.66 15.46 -11.82
CA VAL A 56 2.75 14.56 -11.08
C VAL A 56 2.93 14.66 -9.57
N LEU A 57 4.05 15.23 -9.13
CA LEU A 57 4.41 15.46 -7.73
C LEU A 57 4.19 16.89 -7.26
N MET A 58 3.69 17.78 -8.12
CA MET A 58 3.38 19.13 -7.68
C MET A 58 2.24 19.09 -6.65
N LYS A 59 2.35 19.93 -5.61
CA LYS A 59 1.36 20.05 -4.54
C LYS A 59 -0.05 20.25 -5.13
N ALA A 60 -0.16 21.14 -6.11
CA ALA A 60 -1.37 21.35 -6.90
C ALA A 60 -1.44 20.35 -8.07
N GLY A 61 -2.51 19.56 -8.13
CA GLY A 61 -2.81 18.66 -9.25
C GLY A 61 -3.19 17.24 -8.83
N ASN A 62 -4.04 16.59 -9.62
CA ASN A 62 -4.38 15.18 -9.42
C ASN A 62 -3.28 14.29 -10.02
N TYR A 63 -2.86 13.27 -9.28
CA TYR A 63 -1.99 12.24 -9.83
C TYR A 63 -2.79 11.42 -10.85
N SER A 64 -2.51 11.57 -12.14
CA SER A 64 -3.14 10.71 -13.15
C SER A 64 -2.30 10.50 -14.41
N PRO A 65 -1.17 9.80 -14.35
CA PRO A 65 -0.60 9.22 -15.55
C PRO A 65 -1.23 7.84 -15.83
N GLY A 66 -2.03 7.75 -16.89
CA GLY A 66 -2.50 6.49 -17.46
C GLY A 66 -3.86 5.94 -16.97
N LYS A 67 -4.31 4.86 -17.60
CA LYS A 67 -5.57 4.15 -17.29
C LYS A 67 -5.49 3.44 -15.93
N ALA A 68 -6.65 3.17 -15.31
CA ALA A 68 -6.77 2.49 -14.02
C ALA A 68 -5.88 1.24 -13.88
N SER A 69 -5.84 0.38 -14.91
CA SER A 69 -5.00 -0.83 -14.91
C SER A 69 -3.49 -0.55 -14.82
N LYS A 70 -3.02 0.54 -15.42
CA LYS A 70 -1.61 0.96 -15.35
C LYS A 70 -1.26 1.53 -13.98
N LYS A 71 -2.19 2.27 -13.38
CA LYS A 71 -2.06 2.79 -12.02
C LYS A 71 -2.00 1.63 -11.02
N LEU A 72 -2.88 0.64 -11.17
CA LEU A 72 -2.86 -0.57 -10.37
C LEU A 72 -1.54 -1.33 -10.54
N CYS A 73 -1.05 -1.52 -11.78
CA CYS A 73 0.22 -2.19 -12.01
C CYS A 73 1.38 -1.51 -11.28
N LEU A 74 1.48 -0.18 -11.35
CA LEU A 74 2.49 0.57 -10.60
C LEU A 74 2.30 0.42 -9.09
N PHE A 75 1.06 0.51 -8.62
CA PHE A 75 0.72 0.29 -7.22
C PHE A 75 1.08 -1.12 -6.76
N LEU A 76 1.08 -2.15 -7.61
CA LEU A 76 1.53 -3.50 -7.23
C LEU A 76 3.04 -3.69 -7.27
N LEU A 77 3.74 -2.87 -8.03
CA LEU A 77 5.17 -3.03 -8.24
C LEU A 77 6.01 -1.97 -7.53
N LEU A 78 5.42 -0.93 -6.92
CA LEU A 78 6.17 0.23 -6.43
C LEU A 78 7.33 -0.18 -5.51
N LEU A 79 7.06 -0.94 -4.45
CA LEU A 79 8.12 -1.37 -3.53
C LEU A 79 9.13 -2.34 -4.16
N LEU A 80 8.71 -3.11 -5.16
CA LEU A 80 9.63 -3.97 -5.91
C LEU A 80 10.54 -3.14 -6.82
N LEU A 81 10.00 -2.07 -7.43
CA LEU A 81 10.75 -1.14 -8.29
C LEU A 81 11.70 -0.25 -7.48
N THR A 82 11.33 0.13 -6.26
CA THR A 82 12.18 0.93 -5.36
C THR A 82 13.09 0.07 -4.49
N GLY A 83 12.98 -1.27 -4.54
CA GLY A 83 13.88 -2.20 -3.87
C GLY A 83 14.05 -1.89 -2.38
N ASP A 84 15.30 -1.84 -1.92
CA ASP A 84 15.70 -1.52 -0.54
C ASP A 84 15.92 -0.02 -0.29
N ASP A 85 15.71 0.84 -1.31
CA ASP A 85 16.00 2.27 -1.21
C ASP A 85 15.15 2.96 -0.14
N VAL A 86 13.92 2.46 0.09
CA VAL A 86 12.96 3.07 1.03
C VAL A 86 13.14 2.53 2.47
N PRO A 87 13.27 3.37 3.50
CA PRO A 87 13.29 2.90 4.89
C PRO A 87 12.00 2.17 5.28
N TRP A 88 12.07 1.23 6.24
CA TRP A 88 10.89 0.45 6.65
C TRP A 88 9.73 1.32 7.15
N ASP A 89 10.05 2.31 7.99
CA ASP A 89 9.07 3.21 8.61
C ASP A 89 8.28 4.01 7.57
N ASP A 90 8.91 4.39 6.46
CA ASP A 90 8.26 5.11 5.37
C ASP A 90 7.34 4.22 4.50
N ARG A 91 7.53 2.89 4.54
CA ARG A 91 6.72 1.93 3.75
C ARG A 91 5.44 1.51 4.47
N GLU A 92 5.34 1.67 5.78
CA GLU A 92 4.26 1.09 6.60
C GLU A 92 2.87 1.47 6.10
N VAL A 93 2.63 2.76 5.85
CA VAL A 93 1.33 3.25 5.35
C VAL A 93 0.98 2.65 3.99
N TYR A 94 1.97 2.52 3.11
CA TYR A 94 1.77 1.91 1.80
C TYR A 94 1.48 0.41 1.92
N LEU A 95 2.17 -0.30 2.81
CA LEU A 95 1.96 -1.73 3.07
C LEU A 95 0.58 -2.02 3.67
N LEU A 96 0.13 -1.23 4.65
CA LEU A 96 -1.21 -1.35 5.21
C LEU A 96 -2.29 -1.10 4.16
N PHE A 97 -2.12 -0.07 3.34
CA PHE A 97 -3.05 0.19 2.25
C PHE A 97 -2.99 -0.90 1.18
N ARG A 98 -1.83 -1.49 0.96
CA ARG A 98 -1.67 -2.65 0.08
C ARG A 98 -2.51 -3.83 0.56
N ASP A 99 -2.45 -4.18 1.83
CA ASP A 99 -3.27 -5.27 2.37
C ASP A 99 -4.76 -5.03 2.16
N ILE A 100 -5.21 -3.78 2.36
CA ILE A 100 -6.61 -3.39 2.08
C ILE A 100 -6.96 -3.58 0.60
N VAL A 101 -6.11 -3.10 -0.32
CA VAL A 101 -6.34 -3.24 -1.76
C VAL A 101 -6.35 -4.71 -2.17
N ASP A 102 -5.48 -5.54 -1.61
CA ASP A 102 -5.42 -6.97 -1.92
C ASP A 102 -6.70 -7.69 -1.47
N ILE A 103 -7.26 -7.33 -0.31
CA ILE A 103 -8.59 -7.82 0.13
C ILE A 103 -9.69 -7.35 -0.82
N LEU A 104 -9.67 -6.08 -1.22
CA LEU A 104 -10.69 -5.50 -2.11
C LEU A 104 -10.65 -6.10 -3.52
N LEU A 105 -9.47 -6.47 -4.01
CA LEU A 105 -9.29 -7.07 -5.33
C LEU A 105 -9.36 -8.59 -5.33
N ALA A 106 -9.45 -9.22 -4.15
CA ALA A 106 -9.54 -10.67 -4.04
C ALA A 106 -10.79 -11.20 -4.77
N PRO A 107 -10.66 -12.19 -5.67
CA PRO A 107 -11.81 -12.78 -6.36
C PRO A 107 -12.71 -13.57 -5.39
N VAL A 108 -12.13 -14.07 -4.30
CA VAL A 108 -12.81 -14.82 -3.24
C VAL A 108 -12.17 -14.44 -1.91
N ILE A 109 -13.00 -14.12 -0.91
CA ILE A 109 -12.56 -13.88 0.46
C ILE A 109 -12.91 -15.12 1.27
N SER A 110 -11.89 -15.89 1.67
CA SER A 110 -12.07 -17.04 2.55
C SER A 110 -12.43 -16.53 3.95
N CYS A 111 -13.67 -16.74 4.36
CA CYS A 111 -14.16 -16.35 5.67
C CYS A 111 -13.72 -17.39 6.72
N SER A 112 -12.41 -17.57 6.92
CA SER A 112 -11.95 -18.10 8.20
C SER A 112 -12.03 -16.94 9.18
N ARG A 113 -12.99 -16.99 10.12
CA ARG A 113 -13.06 -16.00 11.20
C ARG A 113 -11.67 -15.88 11.83
N PRO A 114 -11.01 -14.70 11.82
CA PRO A 114 -9.91 -14.50 12.74
C PRO A 114 -10.52 -14.65 14.13
N VAL A 115 -10.15 -15.71 14.84
CA VAL A 115 -10.50 -15.86 16.25
C VAL A 115 -9.77 -14.72 16.94
N VAL A 116 -10.48 -13.62 17.16
CA VAL A 116 -10.09 -12.61 18.13
C VAL A 116 -10.02 -13.38 19.44
N LYS A 117 -8.81 -13.75 19.86
CA LYS A 117 -8.56 -14.24 21.21
C LYS A 117 -8.99 -13.09 22.11
N LYS A 118 -10.20 -13.17 22.68
CA LYS A 118 -10.60 -12.28 23.75
C LYS A 118 -9.57 -12.47 24.84
N GLU A 119 -8.80 -11.42 25.09
CA GLU A 119 -7.90 -11.34 26.21
C GLU A 119 -8.79 -11.39 27.45
N THR A 120 -8.89 -12.59 28.04
CA THR A 120 -9.56 -12.79 29.32
C THR A 120 -8.83 -11.92 30.33
N GLN A 121 -9.40 -10.76 30.64
CA GLN A 121 -9.07 -10.04 31.86
C GLN A 121 -9.17 -11.05 33.00
N ARG A 122 -8.01 -11.46 33.54
CA ARG A 122 -7.95 -12.11 34.85
C ARG A 122 -8.36 -11.04 35.86
N SER A 123 -9.67 -10.95 36.11
CA SER A 123 -10.21 -10.25 37.26
C SER A 123 -9.66 -10.93 38.51
N GLY A 124 -8.71 -10.26 39.16
CA GLY A 124 -8.26 -10.63 40.49
C GLY A 124 -9.44 -10.58 41.44
N THR A 125 -9.85 -11.74 41.96
CA THR A 125 -10.69 -11.82 43.14
C THR A 125 -9.75 -12.05 44.32
N GLN A 126 -9.53 -11.00 45.10
CA GLN A 126 -8.89 -11.09 46.40
C GLN A 126 -9.77 -11.91 47.35
N ASN A 127 -9.11 -12.79 48.10
CA ASN A 127 -9.65 -13.52 49.24
C ASN A 127 -10.23 -12.58 50.31
N TYR A 128 -11.42 -12.92 50.81
CA TYR A 128 -11.80 -12.67 52.20
C TYR A 128 -12.34 -13.96 52.80
N GLY A 129 -11.60 -14.50 53.77
CA GLY A 129 -12.06 -15.58 54.62
C GLY A 129 -13.10 -15.09 55.62
N GLY A 130 -14.03 -15.98 55.98
CA GLY A 130 -15.08 -15.72 56.97
C GLY A 130 -15.74 -17.01 57.47
N TYR A 131 -15.15 -17.56 58.54
CA TYR A 131 -15.65 -18.42 59.62
C TYR A 131 -16.97 -19.23 59.48
N LEU A 132 -16.80 -20.54 59.67
CA LEU A 132 -17.39 -21.39 60.72
C LEU A 132 -18.88 -21.17 61.10
N LEU A 133 -19.75 -22.08 60.63
CA LEU A 133 -20.57 -23.03 61.42
C LEU A 133 -21.32 -23.99 60.49
#